data_AF-A0A9E2X0L8-F1
#
_entry.id   AF-A0A9E2X0L8-F1
#
_cell.length_a   1.000
_cell.length_b   1.000
_cell.length_c   1.000
_cell.angle_alpha   90.00
_cell.angle_beta   90.00
_cell.angle_gamma   90.00
#
_symmetry.space_group_name_H-M   'P 1'
#
loop_
_entity.id
_entity.type
_entity.pdbx_description
1 polymer ?
#
loop_
_entity_poly.entity_id
_entity_poly.type
_entity_poly.pdbx_seq_one_letter_code
_entity_poly.pdbx_strand_id
1 'polypeptide(L)' 'MIARVVIWNLYDSKTTLEELREHLPDLPDGAYWISNDGQERFGLVAVGDELPDLGEIPALIGADAVVFEEFDVE' A
#
# COMPACT_ATOMS: atom_id res chain seq x y z
N MET A 1 -13.51 -4.36 14.00
CA MET A 1 -13.07 -3.92 12.66
C MET A 1 -11.57 -3.79 12.74
N ILE A 2 -10.83 -4.27 11.73
CA ILE A 2 -9.36 -4.28 11.78
C ILE A 2 -8.82 -3.18 10.87
N ALA A 3 -7.90 -2.36 11.38
CA ALA A 3 -7.10 -1.47 10.57
C ALA A 3 -5.78 -2.16 10.21
N ARG A 4 -5.41 -2.12 8.93
CA ARG A 4 -4.18 -2.72 8.40
C ARG A 4 -3.31 -1.64 7.80
N VAL A 5 -2.03 -1.67 8.14
CA VAL A 5 -1.00 -0.80 7.57
C VAL A 5 -0.01 -1.67 6.82
N VAL A 6 0.07 -1.45 5.50
CA VAL A 6 1.01 -2.13 4.61
C VAL A 6 1.98 -1.09 4.06
N ILE A 7 3.28 -1.32 4.17
CA ILE A 7 4.30 -0.41 3.65
C ILE A 7 5.32 -1.20 2.83
N TRP A 8 5.63 -0.69 1.65
CA TRP A 8 6.71 -1.13 0.78
C TRP A 8 7.83 -0.08 0.75
N ASN A 9 9.06 -0.57 0.62
CA ASN A 9 10.21 0.27 0.32
C ASN A 9 10.41 0.28 -1.21
N LEU A 10 10.39 1.47 -1.81
CA LEU A 10 10.57 1.66 -3.25
C LEU A 10 12.05 1.77 -3.66
N TYR A 11 12.97 1.99 -2.71
CA TYR A 11 14.40 2.16 -2.99
C TYR A 11 15.02 0.99 -3.78
N ASP A 12 14.57 -0.24 -3.52
CA ASP A 12 15.03 -1.46 -4.20
C ASP A 12 13.92 -2.09 -5.05
N SER A 13 12.90 -1.29 -5.41
CA SER A 13 11.76 -1.76 -6.19
C SER A 13 11.99 -1.62 -7.70
N LYS A 14 11.14 -2.29 -8.48
CA LYS A 14 11.21 -2.25 -9.95
C LYS A 14 10.49 -1.03 -10.56
N THR A 15 9.98 -0.12 -9.72
CA THR A 15 9.10 0.98 -10.12
C THR A 15 9.44 2.24 -9.35
N THR A 16 8.99 3.38 -9.87
CA THR A 16 8.98 4.65 -9.16
C THR A 16 7.61 4.96 -8.58
N LEU A 17 7.54 5.93 -7.68
CA LEU A 17 6.27 6.39 -7.12
C LEU A 17 5.39 7.09 -8.17
N GLU A 18 6.00 7.79 -9.13
CA GLU A 18 5.26 8.43 -10.23
C GLU A 18 4.60 7.38 -11.12
N GLU A 19 5.32 6.33 -11.51
CA GLU A 19 4.76 5.20 -12.26
C GLU A 19 3.64 4.50 -11.46
N LEU A 20 3.84 4.24 -10.16
CA LEU A 20 2.81 3.62 -9.33
C LEU A 20 1.51 4.43 -9.32
N ARG A 21 1.59 5.76 -9.25
CA ARG A 21 0.42 6.66 -9.25
C ARG A 21 -0.44 6.52 -10.51
N GLU A 22 0.15 6.15 -11.64
CA GLU A 22 -0.59 5.93 -12.89
C GLU A 22 -1.37 4.60 -12.89
N HIS A 23 -1.01 3.66 -12.02
CA HIS A 23 -1.58 2.31 -11.95
C HIS A 23 -2.44 2.07 -10.69
N LEU A 24 -2.61 3.07 -9.82
CA LEU A 24 -3.35 2.88 -8.57
C LEU A 24 -4.81 2.51 -8.85
N PRO A 25 -5.29 1.36 -8.36
CA PRO A 25 -6.70 1.04 -8.44
C PRO A 25 -7.49 1.97 -7.50
N ASP A 26 -8.76 2.20 -7.87
CA ASP A 26 -9.72 2.81 -6.96
C ASP A 26 -9.88 1.94 -5.71
N LEU A 27 -9.90 2.59 -4.56
CA LEU A 27 -10.04 1.93 -3.26
C LEU A 27 -11.48 2.02 -2.76
N PRO A 28 -11.96 0.99 -2.03
CA PRO A 28 -13.23 1.10 -1.31
C PRO A 28 -13.13 2.11 -0.16
N ASP A 29 -14.28 2.53 0.36
CA ASP A 29 -14.35 3.38 1.54
C ASP A 29 -13.58 2.78 2.72
N GLY A 30 -12.79 3.60 3.40
CA GLY A 30 -11.95 3.15 4.52
C GLY A 30 -10.58 2.60 4.12
N ALA A 31 -10.23 2.63 2.82
CA ALA A 31 -8.89 2.33 2.33
C ALA A 31 -8.24 3.55 1.64
N TYR A 32 -6.94 3.73 1.90
CA TYR A 32 -6.18 4.89 1.45
C TYR A 32 -4.77 4.49 1.05
N TRP A 33 -4.36 4.89 -0.16
CA TRP A 33 -2.96 4.89 -0.56
C TRP A 33 -2.21 5.99 0.20
N ILE A 34 -1.01 5.66 0.70
CA ILE A 34 -0.12 6.60 1.38
C ILE A 34 1.26 6.56 0.72
N SER A 35 1.93 7.71 0.62
CA SER A 35 3.31 7.79 0.14
C SER A 35 4.16 8.70 1.01
N ASN A 36 5.46 8.41 1.04
CA ASN A 36 6.48 9.29 1.58
C ASN A 36 7.62 9.37 0.57
N ASP A 37 7.54 10.37 -0.30
CA ASP A 37 8.48 10.61 -1.40
C ASP A 37 9.91 10.83 -0.85
N GLY A 38 10.06 11.46 0.32
CA GLY A 38 11.38 11.72 0.93
C GLY A 38 12.06 10.49 1.54
N GLN A 39 11.33 9.40 1.73
CA GLN A 39 11.87 8.12 2.22
C GLN A 39 11.66 6.97 1.22
N GLU A 40 11.17 7.28 0.02
CA GLU A 40 10.84 6.31 -1.03
C GLU A 40 9.95 5.18 -0.49
N ARG A 41 8.91 5.55 0.27
CA ARG A 41 7.94 4.58 0.80
C ARG A 41 6.59 4.77 0.15
N PHE A 42 5.94 3.64 -0.08
CA PHE A 42 4.57 3.59 -0.54
C PHE A 42 3.81 2.59 0.31
N GLY A 43 2.51 2.78 0.49
CA GLY A 43 1.75 1.95 1.40
C GLY A 43 0.26 2.10 1.24
N LEU A 44 -0.43 1.26 2.00
CA LEU A 44 -1.88 1.22 2.10
C LEU A 44 -2.28 1.23 3.57
N VAL A 45 -3.25 2.06 3.91
CA VAL A 45 -4.03 1.93 5.15
C VAL A 45 -5.41 1.44 4.75
N ALA A 46 -5.86 0.30 5.29
CA ALA A 46 -7.18 -0.25 5.00
C ALA A 46 -7.90 -0.64 6.28
N VAL A 47 -9.16 -0.22 6.41
CA VAL A 47 -10.00 -0.52 7.56
C VAL A 47 -11.16 -1.41 7.11
N GLY A 48 -11.23 -2.63 7.65
CA GLY A 48 -12.22 -3.62 7.26
C GLY A 48 -11.83 -5.04 7.66
N ASP A 49 -12.63 -6.01 7.27
CA ASP A 49 -12.34 -7.42 7.59
C ASP A 49 -11.31 -8.03 6.64
N GLU A 50 -11.24 -7.55 5.38
CA GLU A 50 -10.35 -8.02 4.32
C GLU A 50 -9.53 -6.87 3.71
N LEU A 51 -8.38 -7.18 3.10
CA LEU A 51 -7.64 -6.22 2.29
C LEU A 51 -8.33 -6.00 0.93
N PRO A 52 -8.33 -4.77 0.39
CA PRO A 52 -8.83 -4.52 -0.94
C PRO A 52 -7.96 -5.23 -1.99
N ASP A 53 -8.53 -5.47 -3.17
CA ASP A 53 -7.76 -5.94 -4.32
C ASP A 53 -6.74 -4.85 -4.72
N LEU A 54 -5.46 -5.20 -4.64
CA LEU A 54 -4.35 -4.30 -4.95
C LEU A 54 -3.99 -4.32 -6.44
N GLY A 55 -4.68 -5.12 -7.25
CA GLY A 55 -4.44 -5.24 -8.68
C GLY A 55 -2.98 -5.61 -8.97
N GLU A 56 -2.35 -4.84 -9.85
CA GLU A 56 -0.96 -5.07 -10.29
C GLU A 56 0.10 -4.44 -9.39
N ILE A 57 -0.29 -3.67 -8.36
CA ILE A 57 0.64 -2.90 -7.52
C ILE A 57 1.74 -3.76 -6.88
N PRO A 58 1.46 -4.93 -6.26
CA PRO A 58 2.52 -5.76 -5.70
C PRO A 58 3.51 -6.27 -6.76
N ALA A 59 3.04 -6.51 -7.98
CA ALA A 59 3.88 -6.97 -9.08
C ALA A 59 4.78 -5.86 -9.64
N LEU A 60 4.25 -4.63 -9.75
CA LEU A 60 5.01 -3.44 -10.17
C LEU A 60 6.11 -3.10 -9.15
N ILE A 61 5.80 -3.17 -7.86
CA ILE A 61 6.80 -3.00 -6.79
C ILE A 61 7.84 -4.13 -6.88
N GLY A 62 7.37 -5.37 -7.08
CA GLY A 62 8.24 -6.54 -7.25
C GLY A 62 8.96 -6.97 -5.97
N ALA A 63 8.50 -6.50 -4.82
CA ALA A 63 9.02 -6.81 -3.49
C ALA A 63 7.87 -7.00 -2.49
N ASP A 64 8.10 -7.82 -1.47
CA ASP A 64 7.16 -8.01 -0.37
C ASP A 64 7.06 -6.74 0.49
N ALA A 65 5.94 -6.60 1.20
CA ALA A 65 5.75 -5.51 2.15
C ALA A 65 6.76 -5.62 3.30
N VAL A 66 7.39 -4.49 3.63
CA VAL A 66 8.35 -4.39 4.75
C VAL A 66 7.65 -4.12 6.09
N VAL A 67 6.43 -3.60 6.04
CA VAL A 67 5.54 -3.47 7.21
C VAL A 67 4.20 -4.05 6.85
N PHE A 68 3.69 -4.91 7.73
CA PHE A 68 2.34 -5.44 7.69
C PHE A 68 1.87 -5.51 9.15
N GLU A 69 1.09 -4.51 9.58
CA GLU A 69 0.58 -4.42 10.95
C GLU A 69 -0.95 -4.36 10.95
N GLU A 70 -1.55 -5.03 11.94
CA GLU A 70 -3.00 -5.10 12.14
C GLU A 70 -3.37 -4.55 13.52
N PHE A 71 -4.45 -3.79 13.59
CA PHE A 71 -4.93 -3.12 14.79
C PHE A 71 -6.44 -3.29 14.94
N ASP A 72 -6.91 -3.47 16.17
CA ASP A 72 -8.34 -3.32 16.49
C ASP A 72 -8.73 -1.83 16.44
N VAL A 73 -9.86 -1.54 15.79
CA VAL A 73 -10.45 -0.20 15.73
C VAL A 73 -11.47 -0.02 16.84
N GLU A 74 -11.33 1.06 17.61
CA GLU A 74 -12.20 1.47 18.74
C GLU A 74 -13.32 2.44 18.32
#